data_AF-A0A1C4IVW8-F1
#
_entry.id   AF-A0A1C4IVW8-F1
#
_cell.length_a   1.000
_cell.length_b   1.000
_cell.length_c   1.000
_cell.angle_alpha   90.00
_cell.angle_beta   90.00
_cell.angle_gamma   90.00
#
_symmetry.space_group_name_H-M   'P 1'
#
loop_
_entity.id
_entity.type
_entity.pdbx_description
1 polymer ?
#
loop_
_entity_poly.entity_id
_entity_poly.type
_entity_poly.pdbx_seq_one_letter_code
_entity_poly.pdbx_strand_id
1 'polypeptide(L)' 'MAPMDTTNLERAAQRYRDAEAALDAARTDLQAEALAALDQTDERGAQATVARITGWSREYIRKLVKKAGN' A
#
# COMPACT_ATOMS: atom_id res chain seq x y z
N MET A 1 12.21 19.34 39.27
CA MET A 1 12.28 18.76 37.91
C MET A 1 11.25 19.52 37.08
N ALA A 2 11.69 20.34 36.10
CA ALA A 2 10.75 21.12 35.28
C ALA A 2 9.90 20.17 34.43
N PRO A 3 8.59 20.45 34.23
CA PRO A 3 7.74 19.61 33.39
C PRO A 3 8.28 19.61 31.95
N MET A 4 8.34 18.43 31.34
CA MET A 4 8.80 18.27 29.97
C MET A 4 7.82 18.95 29.01
N ASP A 5 8.29 19.88 28.18
CA ASP A 5 7.48 20.48 27.12
C ASP A 5 7.38 19.50 25.95
N THR A 6 6.27 18.76 25.90
CA THR A 6 6.04 17.69 24.91
C THR A 6 5.23 18.16 23.70
N THR A 7 4.83 19.42 23.62
CA THR A 7 3.93 19.92 22.57
C THR A 7 4.50 19.71 21.15
N ASN A 8 5.80 19.90 20.97
CA ASN A 8 6.45 19.65 19.69
C ASN A 8 6.52 18.15 19.36
N LEU A 9 6.70 17.29 20.38
CA LEU A 9 6.73 15.84 20.23
C LEU A 9 5.35 15.30 19.85
N GLU A 10 4.29 15.77 20.51
CA GLU A 10 2.91 15.39 20.21
C GLU A 10 2.52 15.76 18.78
N ARG A 11 2.91 16.95 18.32
CA ARG A 11 2.68 17.39 16.94
C ARG A 11 3.44 16.55 15.92
N ALA A 12 4.70 16.20 16.22
CA ALA A 12 5.49 15.31 15.36
C ALA A 12 4.87 13.90 15.29
N ALA A 13 4.43 13.36 16.43
CA ALA A 13 3.77 12.07 16.51
C ALA A 13 2.46 12.05 15.72
N GLN A 14 1.67 13.12 15.78
CA GLN A 14 0.43 13.21 14.99
C GLN A 14 0.71 13.20 13.49
N ARG A 15 1.65 14.04 13.02
CA ARG A 15 2.04 14.06 11.59
C ARG A 15 2.57 12.72 11.10
N TYR A 16 3.28 12.00 11.96
CA TYR A 16 3.76 10.66 11.64
C TYR A 16 2.58 9.70 11.43
N ARG A 17 1.61 9.66 12.34
CA ARG A 17 0.41 8.83 12.21
C ARG A 17 -0.43 9.20 10.98
N ASP A 18 -0.57 10.50 10.70
CA ASP A 18 -1.29 10.97 9.52
C ASP A 18 -0.61 10.53 8.22
N ALA A 19 0.73 10.59 8.17
CA ALA A 19 1.51 10.11 7.03
C ALA A 19 1.42 8.59 6.89
N GLU A 20 1.43 7.83 7.99
CA GLU A 20 1.21 6.38 7.96
C GLU A 20 -0.18 6.04 7.42
N ALA A 21 -1.23 6.74 7.87
CA ALA A 21 -2.59 6.55 7.38
C ALA A 21 -2.71 6.88 5.89
N ALA A 22 -2.10 7.98 5.44
CA ALA A 22 -2.08 8.36 4.03
C ALA A 22 -1.32 7.33 3.17
N LEU A 23 -0.21 6.79 3.68
CA LEU A 23 0.55 5.74 3.01
C LEU A 23 -0.25 4.44 2.93
N ASP A 24 -0.96 4.06 3.99
CA ASP A 24 -1.79 2.87 4.01
C ASP A 24 -2.97 2.97 3.04
N ALA A 25 -3.63 4.14 2.99
CA ALA A 25 -4.67 4.43 2.00
C ALA A 25 -4.12 4.33 0.56
N ALA A 26 -3.00 4.99 0.27
CA ALA A 26 -2.39 4.92 -1.06
C ALA A 26 -1.96 3.49 -1.45
N ARG A 27 -1.50 2.69 -0.48
CA ARG A 27 -1.19 1.27 -0.71
C ARG A 27 -2.45 0.46 -1.03
N THR A 28 -3.55 0.74 -0.33
CA THR A 28 -4.83 0.07 -0.57
C THR A 28 -5.37 0.41 -1.96
N ASP A 29 -5.33 1.68 -2.35
CA ASP A 29 -5.75 2.13 -3.68
C ASP A 29 -4.91 1.46 -4.77
N LEU A 30 -3.59 1.41 -4.60
CA LEU A 30 -2.69 0.75 -5.55
C LEU A 30 -2.96 -0.75 -5.67
N GLN A 31 -3.34 -1.42 -4.57
CA GLN A 31 -3.74 -2.83 -4.59
C GLN A 31 -5.05 -3.04 -5.34
N ALA A 32 -6.04 -2.17 -5.13
CA ALA A 32 -7.32 -2.24 -5.82
C ALA A 32 -7.15 -2.05 -7.34
N GLU A 33 -6.40 -1.04 -7.76
CA GLU A 33 -6.10 -0.79 -9.19
C GLU A 33 -5.31 -1.95 -9.82
N ALA A 34 -4.33 -2.51 -9.09
CA ALA A 34 -3.58 -3.67 -9.57
C ALA A 34 -4.48 -4.90 -9.76
N LEU A 35 -5.43 -5.14 -8.86
CA LEU A 35 -6.40 -6.23 -9.00
C LEU A 35 -7.36 -5.99 -10.17
N ALA A 36 -7.90 -4.78 -10.29
CA ALA A 36 -8.78 -4.41 -11.40
C ALA A 36 -8.07 -4.58 -12.76
N ALA A 37 -6.81 -4.17 -12.85
CA ALA A 37 -6.00 -4.37 -14.07
C ALA A 37 -5.76 -5.85 -14.39
N LEU A 38 -5.63 -6.72 -13.37
CA LEU A 38 -5.47 -8.16 -13.57
C LEU A 38 -6.79 -8.87 -13.91
N ASP A 39 -7.92 -8.36 -13.43
CA ASP A 39 -9.25 -8.91 -13.71
C ASP A 39 -9.71 -8.61 -15.16
N GLN A 40 -9.27 -7.48 -15.72
CA GLN A 40 -9.61 -7.06 -17.08
C GLN A 40 -8.92 -7.88 -18.19
N THR A 41 -7.93 -8.73 -17.87
CA THR A 41 -7.16 -9.45 -18.89
C THR A 41 -6.62 -10.82 -18.42
N ASP A 42 -6.88 -11.85 -19.23
CA ASP A 42 -6.30 -13.19 -19.08
C ASP A 42 -4.92 -13.32 -19.77
N GLU A 43 -4.32 -12.21 -20.22
CA GLU A 43 -3.03 -12.25 -20.88
C GLU A 43 -1.96 -12.90 -19.98
N ARG A 44 -1.23 -13.88 -20.54
CA ARG A 44 -0.15 -14.63 -19.88
C ARG A 44 1.03 -13.77 -19.37
N GLY A 45 0.96 -12.44 -19.47
CA GLY A 45 1.95 -11.47 -18.99
C GLY A 45 1.43 -10.39 -18.04
N ALA A 46 0.13 -10.33 -17.74
CA ALA A 46 -0.47 -9.23 -16.97
C ALA A 46 0.20 -9.01 -15.59
N GLN A 47 0.50 -10.10 -14.88
CA GLN A 47 1.22 -10.06 -13.61
C GLN A 47 2.65 -9.49 -13.72
N ALA A 48 3.33 -9.72 -14.85
CA ALA A 48 4.66 -9.18 -15.09
C ALA A 48 4.61 -7.66 -15.35
N THR A 49 3.58 -7.19 -16.05
CA THR A 49 3.32 -5.76 -16.26
C THR A 49 3.01 -5.05 -14.95
N VAL A 50 2.12 -5.62 -14.13
CA VAL A 50 1.80 -5.07 -12.81
C VAL A 50 3.04 -5.02 -11.92
N ALA A 51 3.84 -6.09 -11.86
CA ALA A 51 5.11 -6.12 -11.12
C ALA A 51 6.09 -5.02 -11.56
N ARG A 52 6.16 -4.75 -12.87
CA ARG A 52 7.04 -3.71 -13.42
C ARG A 52 6.58 -2.31 -13.03
N ILE A 53 5.27 -2.05 -12.99
CA ILE A 53 4.70 -0.74 -12.67
C ILE A 53 4.77 -0.46 -11.17
N THR A 54 4.35 -1.43 -10.34
CA THR A 54 4.26 -1.25 -8.88
C THR A 54 5.58 -1.52 -8.17
N GLY A 55 6.54 -2.15 -8.84
CA GLY A 55 7.78 -2.64 -8.24
C GLY A 55 7.58 -3.86 -7.32
N TRP A 56 6.36 -4.43 -7.27
CA TRP A 56 6.08 -5.57 -6.43
C TRP A 56 6.66 -6.87 -6.98
N SER A 57 7.01 -7.77 -6.08
CA SER A 57 7.37 -9.13 -6.47
C SER A 57 6.15 -9.86 -7.02
N ARG A 58 6.39 -10.77 -7.98
CA ARG A 58 5.34 -11.67 -8.49
C ARG A 58 4.71 -12.53 -7.39
N GLU A 59 5.45 -12.79 -6.32
CA GLU A 59 4.92 -13.51 -5.15
C GLU A 59 3.90 -12.67 -4.38
N TYR A 60 4.20 -11.39 -4.16
CA TYR A 60 3.27 -10.46 -3.52
C TYR A 60 1.97 -10.33 -4.32
N ILE A 61 2.06 -10.17 -5.64
CA ILE A 61 0.90 -10.10 -6.54
C ILE A 61 0.07 -11.38 -6.47
N ARG A 62 0.70 -12.57 -6.50
CA ARG A 62 -0.04 -13.84 -6.35
C ARG A 62 -0.78 -13.95 -5.01
N LYS A 63 -0.15 -13.51 -3.91
CA LYS A 63 -0.80 -13.47 -2.60
C LYS A 63 -1.98 -12.50 -2.59
N LEU A 64 -1.83 -11.35 -3.25
CA LEU A 64 -2.89 -10.34 -3.40
C LEU A 64 -4.12 -10.90 -4.13
N VAL A 65 -3.90 -11.50 -5.31
CA VAL A 65 -4.97 -12.12 -6.11
C VAL A 65 -5.67 -13.23 -5.32
N LYS A 66 -4.89 -14.09 -4.65
CA LYS A 66 -5.44 -15.15 -3.80
C LYS A 66 -6.30 -14.61 -2.66
N LYS A 67 -5.89 -13.49 -2.04
CA LYS A 67 -6.63 -12.83 -0.95
C LYS A 67 -7.93 -12.18 -1.46
N ALA A 68 -7.96 -11.70 -2.70
CA ALA A 68 -9.14 -11.06 -3.29
C ALA A 68 -10.19 -12.07 -3.78
N GLY A 69 -9.75 -13.24 -4.24
CA GLY A 69 -10.64 -14.30 -4.74
C GLY A 69 -11.20 -15.27 -3.69
N ASN A 70 -10.97 -15.02 -2.39
CA ASN A 70 -11.49 -15.82 -1.28
C ASN A 70 -12.33 -14.96 -0.34
#